data_AF-A0A2H9LRF8-F1
#
_entry.id   AF-A0A2H9LRF8-F1
#
_cell.length_a   1.000
_cell.length_b   1.000
_cell.length_c   1.000
_cell.angle_alpha   90.00
_cell.angle_beta   90.00
_cell.angle_gamma   90.00
#
_symmetry.space_group_name_H-M   'P 1'
#
loop_
_entity.id
_entity.type
_entity.pdbx_description
1 polymer ?
#
loop_
_entity_poly.entity_id
_entity_poly.type
_entity_poly.pdbx_seq_one_letter_code
_entity_poly.pdbx_strand_id
1 'polypeptide(L)'
;MKDPKVIEQGKLSLKVDSKVVSHLSIGLYKNFSRAIKELVSNAYDALATEVKINLDLKSKRLIIKDNGKGMNKTDIENNLLTIGKTTPRTAGIVGLGRKRIGQFGVGFLAVFPYCKSIYIISKKEGETNAIELTIEVYKYYQDNSWTLNNNLQDIDYKIRPSLLPKDKGETIIALEKIEDHIINQLQKNKKEGLSSIEQFGGFEKTKWELQQYLPLQYPKSHTELKEFFEDKKRTPIRVWFDGEELHRNIPEGTNNKKSEIIEKGEETFGNIKIKYAIISPFTSIRPQEARGFQIRLNDVGIGMPSDFDVIKLKGRVLGKLNYLSGEVHILEGLDNDIMLDRDGFYFTEDVSKMHAFLRDKMTKWDSKFQETAKDDKQVYETIARLPQQDKIVQEFKSAGILKFDKANLRIQKAPITQKKKTELSSISKRMDSILTKKGFTIEKKKQSSDKKSLIDVDTKTKKVTIYEDNPALTEHIDIDSNSYQIKYVKKAELEKKNDLCDIDYKKNIASFNKEHEIFKIGLDNKVIIEFIIRLHLIAKDDGISQSFVNKVTKAFEKTFSR
;
A
#
# COMPACT_ATOMS: atom_id res chain seq x y z
N MET A 1 16.94 -12.94 -46.08
CA MET A 1 18.34 -13.35 -45.77
C MET A 1 18.36 -14.86 -45.65
N LYS A 2 19.33 -15.56 -46.27
CA LYS A 2 19.50 -17.02 -46.04
C LYS A 2 19.98 -17.21 -44.61
N ASP A 3 19.44 -18.20 -43.89
CA ASP A 3 19.93 -18.53 -42.55
C ASP A 3 21.44 -18.82 -42.60
N PRO A 4 22.23 -18.33 -41.61
CA PRO A 4 23.66 -18.61 -41.53
C PRO A 4 23.90 -20.12 -41.57
N LYS A 5 24.85 -20.58 -42.40
CA LYS A 5 25.19 -22.02 -42.49
C LYS A 5 25.63 -22.54 -41.12
N VAL A 6 25.20 -23.76 -40.77
CA VAL A 6 25.65 -24.47 -39.57
C VAL A 6 27.15 -24.73 -39.69
N ILE A 7 27.90 -24.34 -38.66
CA ILE A 7 29.36 -24.54 -38.56
C ILE A 7 29.65 -25.90 -37.91
N GLU A 8 28.92 -26.21 -36.83
CA GLU A 8 29.07 -27.44 -36.05
C GLU A 8 27.68 -27.89 -35.59
N GLN A 9 27.48 -29.20 -35.48
CA GLN A 9 26.28 -29.77 -34.87
C GLN A 9 26.65 -31.05 -34.14
N GLY A 10 25.88 -31.39 -33.12
CA GLY A 10 26.08 -32.62 -32.37
C GLY A 10 25.04 -32.78 -31.28
N LYS A 11 25.39 -33.58 -30.28
CA LYS A 11 24.53 -33.93 -29.14
C LYS A 11 25.22 -33.59 -27.82
N LEU A 12 24.43 -33.13 -26.86
CA LEU A 12 24.79 -32.95 -25.45
C LEU A 12 23.82 -33.77 -24.60
N SER A 13 24.15 -34.08 -23.36
CA SER A 13 23.24 -34.83 -22.48
C SER A 13 23.04 -34.07 -21.18
N LEU A 14 21.83 -34.12 -20.62
CA LEU A 14 21.52 -33.58 -19.30
C LEU A 14 22.15 -34.49 -18.23
N LYS A 15 23.11 -33.97 -17.47
CA LYS A 15 23.88 -34.72 -16.46
C LYS A 15 23.15 -34.71 -15.11
N VAL A 16 22.10 -35.50 -14.99
CA VAL A 16 21.29 -35.65 -13.77
C VAL A 16 20.47 -36.93 -13.84
N ASP A 17 20.24 -37.61 -12.72
CA ASP A 17 19.26 -38.70 -12.68
C ASP A 17 17.87 -38.15 -13.01
N SER A 18 17.13 -38.81 -13.91
CA SER A 18 15.83 -38.30 -14.33
C SER A 18 14.85 -38.19 -13.15
N LYS A 19 14.94 -39.03 -12.10
CA LYS A 19 14.07 -38.96 -10.91
C LYS A 19 14.33 -37.69 -10.11
N VAL A 20 15.56 -37.19 -10.13
CA VAL A 20 15.91 -35.92 -9.49
C VAL A 20 15.27 -34.75 -10.27
N VAL A 21 15.17 -34.85 -11.59
CA VAL A 21 14.47 -33.84 -12.41
C VAL A 21 13.00 -33.73 -12.01
N SER A 22 12.26 -34.83 -11.86
CA SER A 22 10.84 -34.75 -11.50
C SER A 22 10.61 -34.10 -10.12
N HIS A 23 11.36 -34.50 -9.10
CA HIS A 23 11.22 -33.93 -7.75
C HIS A 23 11.58 -32.44 -7.71
N LEU A 24 12.63 -32.02 -8.42
CA LEU A 24 13.09 -30.63 -8.41
C LEU A 24 12.24 -29.72 -9.32
N SER A 25 11.75 -30.23 -10.44
CA SER A 25 10.93 -29.44 -11.37
C SER A 25 9.50 -29.25 -10.86
N ILE A 26 8.85 -30.32 -10.37
CA ILE A 26 7.43 -30.31 -10.00
C ILE A 26 7.23 -29.94 -8.53
N GLY A 27 8.10 -30.46 -7.65
CA GLY A 27 7.89 -30.36 -6.21
C GLY A 27 8.25 -29.00 -5.60
N LEU A 28 9.14 -28.23 -6.25
CA LEU A 28 9.70 -27.01 -5.67
C LEU A 28 8.99 -25.72 -6.10
N TYR A 29 8.47 -25.65 -7.32
CA TYR A 29 7.99 -24.39 -7.90
C TYR A 29 6.46 -24.39 -8.05
N LYS A 30 5.80 -23.64 -7.18
CA LYS A 30 4.33 -23.66 -7.02
C LYS A 30 3.56 -22.82 -8.05
N ASN A 31 4.21 -21.91 -8.79
CA ASN A 31 3.55 -21.08 -9.80
C ASN A 31 4.50 -20.62 -10.94
N PHE A 32 3.90 -20.27 -12.08
CA PHE A 32 4.59 -19.89 -13.31
C PHE A 32 5.52 -18.67 -13.13
N SER A 33 5.08 -17.67 -12.35
CA SER A 33 5.87 -16.46 -12.07
C SER A 33 7.18 -16.76 -11.35
N ARG A 34 7.20 -17.75 -10.44
CA ARG A 34 8.44 -18.22 -9.78
C ARG A 34 9.39 -18.93 -10.75
N ALA A 35 8.86 -19.64 -11.74
CA ALA A 35 9.69 -20.26 -12.77
C ALA A 35 10.40 -19.20 -13.62
N ILE A 36 9.67 -18.15 -14.00
CA ILE A 36 10.22 -16.97 -14.69
C ILE A 36 11.27 -16.28 -13.80
N LYS A 37 11.00 -16.12 -12.49
CA LYS A 37 11.96 -15.57 -11.51
C LYS A 37 13.29 -16.30 -11.54
N GLU A 38 13.32 -17.64 -11.66
CA GLU A 38 14.56 -18.40 -11.73
C GLU A 38 15.36 -18.07 -13.00
N LEU A 39 14.71 -17.94 -14.16
CA LEU A 39 15.38 -17.54 -15.40
C LEU A 39 15.93 -16.11 -15.35
N VAL A 40 15.17 -15.16 -14.77
CA VAL A 40 15.66 -13.77 -14.58
C VAL A 40 16.80 -13.73 -13.56
N SER A 41 16.78 -14.58 -12.53
CA SER A 41 17.89 -14.70 -11.57
C SER A 41 19.17 -15.21 -12.24
N ASN A 42 19.04 -16.16 -13.17
CA ASN A 42 20.18 -16.64 -13.97
C ASN A 42 20.75 -15.54 -14.88
N ALA A 43 19.88 -14.75 -15.53
CA ALA A 43 20.30 -13.58 -16.31
C ALA A 43 21.02 -12.54 -15.43
N TYR A 44 20.51 -12.29 -14.23
CA TYR A 44 21.13 -11.40 -13.26
C TYR A 44 22.54 -11.87 -12.86
N ASP A 45 22.72 -13.17 -12.62
CA ASP A 45 24.01 -13.79 -12.30
C ASP A 45 24.98 -13.80 -13.49
N ALA A 46 24.44 -13.83 -14.71
CA ALA A 46 25.18 -13.64 -15.95
C ALA A 46 25.57 -12.17 -16.22
N LEU A 47 25.36 -11.28 -15.24
CA LEU A 47 25.62 -9.84 -15.30
C LEU A 47 24.79 -9.08 -16.35
N ALA A 48 23.59 -9.59 -16.69
CA ALA A 48 22.67 -8.86 -17.54
C ALA A 48 22.24 -7.54 -16.89
N THR A 49 22.21 -6.46 -17.68
CA THR A 49 21.63 -5.18 -17.26
C THR A 49 20.18 -5.04 -17.71
N GLU A 50 19.76 -5.84 -18.68
CA GLU A 50 18.43 -5.83 -19.27
C GLU A 50 17.92 -7.24 -19.57
N VAL A 51 16.66 -7.50 -19.22
CA VAL A 51 15.93 -8.74 -19.52
C VAL A 51 14.56 -8.40 -20.10
N LYS A 52 14.26 -8.91 -21.29
CA LYS A 52 12.95 -8.76 -21.95
C LYS A 52 12.19 -10.06 -21.90
N ILE A 53 10.97 -10.00 -21.40
CA ILE A 53 10.05 -11.13 -21.28
C ILE A 53 8.85 -10.82 -22.18
N ASN A 54 8.62 -11.67 -23.17
CA ASN A 54 7.55 -11.52 -24.14
C ASN A 54 6.65 -12.76 -24.11
N LEU A 55 5.36 -12.54 -23.86
CA LEU A 55 4.36 -13.59 -23.77
C LEU A 55 3.44 -13.54 -25.00
N ASP A 56 3.53 -14.56 -25.86
CA ASP A 56 2.61 -14.77 -26.96
C ASP A 56 1.62 -15.88 -26.60
N LEU A 57 0.44 -15.46 -26.12
CA LEU A 57 -0.65 -16.38 -25.77
C LEU A 57 -1.25 -17.09 -27.00
N LYS A 58 -1.15 -16.52 -28.20
CA LYS A 58 -1.69 -17.15 -29.43
C LYS A 58 -0.81 -18.31 -29.86
N SER A 59 0.51 -18.11 -29.87
CA SER A 59 1.47 -19.16 -30.19
C SER A 59 1.84 -20.03 -28.97
N LYS A 60 1.25 -19.77 -27.80
CA LYS A 60 1.55 -20.43 -26.51
C LYS A 60 3.05 -20.44 -26.22
N ARG A 61 3.67 -19.26 -26.32
CA ARG A 61 5.12 -19.09 -26.25
C ARG A 61 5.49 -18.00 -25.25
N LEU A 62 6.54 -18.24 -24.46
CA LEU A 62 7.17 -17.22 -23.63
C LEU A 62 8.63 -17.10 -24.06
N ILE A 63 9.07 -15.91 -24.43
CA ILE A 63 10.45 -15.62 -24.81
C ILE A 63 11.08 -14.76 -23.72
N ILE A 64 12.19 -15.20 -23.16
CA ILE A 64 13.02 -14.45 -22.22
C ILE A 64 14.36 -14.21 -22.88
N LYS A 65 14.74 -12.95 -23.03
CA LYS A 65 15.98 -12.52 -23.64
C LYS A 65 16.75 -11.66 -22.67
N ASP A 66 18.02 -11.98 -22.43
CA ASP A 66 18.92 -11.17 -21.60
C ASP A 66 20.20 -10.77 -22.35
N ASN A 67 20.76 -9.63 -21.94
CA ASN A 67 22.03 -9.10 -22.47
C ASN A 67 23.24 -9.43 -21.59
N GLY A 68 23.18 -10.55 -20.85
CA GLY A 68 24.29 -11.02 -20.02
C GLY A 68 25.46 -11.56 -20.85
N LYS A 69 26.40 -12.21 -20.17
CA LYS A 69 27.62 -12.75 -20.80
C LYS A 69 27.40 -13.84 -21.85
N GLY A 70 26.21 -14.45 -21.86
CA GLY A 70 25.91 -15.61 -22.68
C GLY A 70 26.79 -16.82 -22.37
N MET A 71 26.65 -17.86 -23.18
CA MET A 71 27.25 -19.17 -22.99
C MET A 71 27.74 -19.72 -24.33
N ASN A 72 28.87 -20.43 -24.30
CA ASN A 72 29.31 -21.28 -25.41
C ASN A 72 28.92 -22.75 -25.14
N LYS A 73 29.26 -23.66 -26.07
CA LYS A 73 29.00 -25.10 -25.93
C LYS A 73 29.50 -25.68 -24.60
N THR A 74 30.72 -25.35 -24.22
CA THR A 74 31.36 -25.83 -22.99
C THR A 74 30.64 -25.32 -21.74
N ASP A 75 30.20 -24.06 -21.74
CA ASP A 75 29.44 -23.50 -20.62
C ASP A 75 28.06 -24.16 -20.49
N ILE A 76 27.38 -24.40 -21.61
CA ILE A 76 26.08 -25.09 -21.63
C ILE A 76 26.23 -26.50 -21.07
N GLU A 77 27.21 -27.26 -21.56
CA GLU A 77 27.42 -28.64 -21.10
C GLU A 77 27.78 -28.70 -19.60
N ASN A 78 28.75 -27.89 -19.17
CA ASN A 78 29.34 -28.01 -17.84
C ASN A 78 28.58 -27.26 -16.74
N ASN A 79 27.66 -26.36 -17.10
CA ASN A 79 26.90 -25.56 -16.15
C ASN A 79 25.38 -25.73 -16.36
N LEU A 80 24.83 -25.31 -17.50
CA LEU A 80 23.38 -25.32 -17.72
C LEU A 80 22.78 -26.73 -17.68
N LEU A 81 23.46 -27.68 -18.34
CA LEU A 81 23.02 -29.08 -18.44
C LEU A 81 23.58 -29.98 -17.33
N THR A 82 24.33 -29.41 -16.38
CA THR A 82 24.84 -30.13 -15.20
C THR A 82 24.06 -29.69 -13.96
N ILE A 83 23.01 -30.42 -13.61
CA ILE A 83 22.09 -30.06 -12.52
C ILE A 83 22.74 -30.30 -11.15
N GLY A 84 22.43 -29.45 -10.18
CA GLY A 84 22.91 -29.60 -8.80
C GLY A 84 24.36 -29.16 -8.61
N LYS A 85 25.02 -28.64 -9.66
CA LYS A 85 26.33 -28.02 -9.55
C LYS A 85 26.20 -26.75 -8.73
N THR A 86 26.55 -26.85 -7.45
CA THR A 86 26.64 -25.69 -6.57
C THR A 86 27.77 -24.81 -7.05
N THR A 87 27.48 -23.53 -7.27
CA THR A 87 28.56 -22.57 -7.45
C THR A 87 28.99 -22.13 -6.07
N PRO A 88 30.29 -22.23 -5.72
CA PRO A 88 30.78 -21.75 -4.44
C PRO A 88 30.31 -20.31 -4.22
N ARG A 89 29.87 -20.02 -3.00
CA ARG A 89 29.63 -18.64 -2.59
C ARG A 89 30.97 -17.94 -2.55
N THR A 90 31.34 -17.30 -3.64
CA THR A 90 32.32 -16.23 -3.56
C THR A 90 31.66 -15.20 -2.65
N ALA A 91 32.15 -15.07 -1.42
CA ALA A 91 31.70 -14.08 -0.44
C ALA A 91 32.13 -12.66 -0.86
N GLY A 92 31.85 -12.30 -2.11
CA GLY A 92 32.30 -11.10 -2.76
C GLY A 92 31.24 -10.55 -3.70
N ILE A 93 31.31 -9.23 -3.87
CA ILE A 93 30.63 -8.51 -4.94
C ILE A 93 31.22 -8.99 -6.27
N VAL A 94 30.37 -9.47 -7.18
CA VAL A 94 30.77 -9.92 -8.52
C VAL A 94 30.33 -8.87 -9.54
N GLY A 95 31.26 -8.44 -10.40
CA GLY A 95 30.96 -7.50 -11.50
C GLY A 95 30.26 -6.22 -11.03
N LEU A 96 29.03 -6.01 -11.49
CA LEU A 96 28.16 -4.83 -11.38
C LEU A 96 27.76 -4.38 -9.95
N GLY A 97 28.57 -4.62 -8.92
CA GLY A 97 28.19 -4.32 -7.53
C GLY A 97 27.19 -5.33 -6.95
N ARG A 98 27.06 -6.52 -7.56
CA ARG A 98 25.99 -7.49 -7.30
C ARG A 98 26.51 -8.72 -6.55
N LYS A 99 25.71 -9.23 -5.61
CA LYS A 99 25.89 -10.59 -5.06
C LYS A 99 25.11 -11.58 -5.90
N ARG A 100 25.67 -12.79 -6.10
CA ARG A 100 25.04 -13.88 -6.85
C ARG A 100 23.74 -14.34 -6.17
N ILE A 101 22.71 -14.63 -6.95
CA ILE A 101 21.42 -15.18 -6.48
C ILE A 101 21.44 -16.71 -6.52
N GLY A 102 21.92 -17.30 -7.61
CA GLY A 102 22.08 -18.74 -7.87
C GLY A 102 22.93 -19.47 -6.83
N GLN A 103 22.39 -20.52 -6.19
CA GLN A 103 23.12 -21.32 -5.19
C GLN A 103 23.11 -22.82 -5.50
N PHE A 104 21.93 -23.36 -5.83
CA PHE A 104 21.71 -24.81 -5.86
C PHE A 104 21.91 -25.46 -7.23
N GLY A 105 21.93 -24.69 -8.33
CA GLY A 105 22.10 -25.24 -9.68
C GLY A 105 20.89 -26.02 -10.21
N VAL A 106 19.68 -25.71 -9.72
CA VAL A 106 18.43 -26.39 -10.11
C VAL A 106 17.39 -25.46 -10.76
N GLY A 107 17.62 -24.14 -10.74
CA GLY A 107 16.62 -23.14 -11.14
C GLY A 107 16.18 -23.24 -12.60
N PHE A 108 17.03 -23.75 -13.50
CA PHE A 108 16.63 -23.99 -14.89
C PHE A 108 15.54 -25.06 -15.03
N LEU A 109 15.49 -26.04 -14.13
CA LEU A 109 14.44 -27.07 -14.14
C LEU A 109 13.06 -26.52 -13.75
N ALA A 110 13.00 -25.32 -13.14
CA ALA A 110 11.76 -24.71 -12.68
C ALA A 110 10.74 -24.50 -13.82
N VAL A 111 11.19 -24.38 -15.06
CA VAL A 111 10.30 -24.11 -16.20
C VAL A 111 9.76 -25.36 -16.90
N PHE A 112 10.31 -26.55 -16.57
CA PHE A 112 9.94 -27.80 -17.22
C PHE A 112 8.45 -28.14 -17.08
N PRO A 113 7.78 -27.92 -15.93
CA PRO A 113 6.36 -28.26 -15.78
C PRO A 113 5.40 -27.43 -16.65
N TYR A 114 5.88 -26.35 -17.28
CA TYR A 114 5.01 -25.34 -17.90
C TYR A 114 5.04 -25.35 -19.43
N CYS A 115 5.87 -26.17 -20.07
CA CYS A 115 6.01 -26.20 -21.53
C CYS A 115 6.40 -27.58 -22.06
N LYS A 116 6.11 -27.85 -23.34
CA LYS A 116 6.53 -29.12 -23.97
C LYS A 116 7.97 -29.09 -24.45
N SER A 117 8.51 -27.92 -24.80
CA SER A 117 9.90 -27.81 -25.24
C SER A 117 10.50 -26.45 -24.92
N ILE A 118 11.82 -26.42 -24.73
CA ILE A 118 12.60 -25.21 -24.46
C ILE A 118 13.59 -25.03 -25.60
N TYR A 119 13.53 -23.89 -26.27
CA TYR A 119 14.51 -23.50 -27.28
C TYR A 119 15.48 -22.47 -26.70
N ILE A 120 16.77 -22.68 -26.86
CA ILE A 120 17.82 -21.83 -26.30
C ILE A 120 18.74 -21.39 -27.42
N ILE A 121 19.00 -20.09 -27.50
CA ILE A 121 20.09 -19.51 -28.28
C ILE A 121 20.98 -18.77 -27.30
N SER A 122 22.28 -19.01 -27.33
CA SER A 122 23.22 -18.23 -26.53
C SER A 122 24.48 -17.91 -27.31
N LYS A 123 24.99 -16.70 -27.11
CA LYS A 123 26.24 -16.22 -27.69
C LYS A 123 27.09 -15.65 -26.57
N LYS A 124 28.29 -16.21 -26.40
CA LYS A 124 29.22 -15.76 -25.37
C LYS A 124 29.90 -14.45 -25.75
N GLU A 125 30.01 -13.54 -24.78
CA GLU A 125 30.86 -12.36 -24.89
C GLU A 125 32.30 -12.76 -25.23
N GLY A 126 32.90 -12.11 -26.21
CA GLY A 126 34.24 -12.42 -26.73
C GLY A 126 34.26 -13.43 -27.89
N GLU A 127 33.15 -14.13 -28.18
CA GLU A 127 33.04 -15.09 -29.27
C GLU A 127 32.27 -14.52 -30.47
N THR A 128 32.29 -15.21 -31.62
CA THR A 128 31.57 -14.81 -32.85
C THR A 128 30.42 -15.75 -33.22
N ASN A 129 30.34 -16.90 -32.56
CA ASN A 129 29.38 -17.94 -32.86
C ASN A 129 28.33 -18.02 -31.75
N ALA A 130 27.11 -18.37 -32.13
CA ALA A 130 26.02 -18.70 -31.21
C ALA A 130 25.79 -20.21 -31.22
N ILE A 131 25.42 -20.74 -30.07
CA ILE A 131 24.90 -22.11 -29.92
C ILE A 131 23.38 -22.08 -29.81
N GLU A 132 22.73 -23.01 -30.50
CA GLU A 132 21.29 -23.23 -30.51
C GLU A 132 21.02 -24.66 -30.06
N LEU A 133 20.05 -24.87 -29.17
CA LEU A 133 19.61 -26.20 -28.73
C LEU A 133 18.11 -26.22 -28.41
N THR A 134 17.50 -27.40 -28.60
CA THR A 134 16.10 -27.65 -28.27
C THR A 134 16.01 -28.79 -27.27
N ILE A 135 15.44 -28.52 -26.09
CA ILE A 135 15.15 -29.52 -25.07
C ILE A 135 13.69 -29.91 -25.18
N GLU A 136 13.42 -31.16 -25.55
CA GLU A 136 12.07 -31.72 -25.63
C GLU A 136 11.62 -32.21 -24.26
N VAL A 137 11.20 -31.26 -23.42
CA VAL A 137 10.80 -31.48 -22.02
C VAL A 137 9.77 -32.59 -21.86
N TYR A 138 8.81 -32.69 -22.77
CA TYR A 138 7.77 -33.73 -22.71
C TYR A 138 8.32 -35.17 -22.73
N LYS A 139 9.55 -35.39 -23.22
CA LYS A 139 10.19 -36.72 -23.24
C LYS A 139 10.70 -37.18 -21.87
N TYR A 140 10.84 -36.25 -20.90
CA TYR A 140 11.30 -36.56 -19.55
C TYR A 140 10.16 -37.06 -18.63
N TYR A 141 8.89 -36.88 -19.05
CA TYR A 141 7.70 -37.31 -18.32
C TYR A 141 6.94 -38.38 -19.13
N GLN A 142 6.31 -39.34 -18.46
CA GLN A 142 5.49 -40.40 -19.08
C GLN A 142 4.03 -39.95 -19.25
N ASP A 143 3.31 -40.61 -20.16
CA ASP A 143 1.89 -40.39 -20.52
C ASP A 143 1.02 -39.78 -19.41
N ASN A 144 0.67 -38.49 -19.57
CA ASN A 144 -0.23 -37.70 -18.71
C ASN A 144 -0.03 -37.85 -17.19
N SER A 145 1.12 -38.35 -16.77
CA SER A 145 1.46 -38.62 -15.39
C SER A 145 2.87 -38.09 -15.16
N TRP A 146 3.08 -37.47 -14.02
CA TRP A 146 4.41 -36.99 -13.62
C TRP A 146 5.38 -38.14 -13.27
N THR A 147 5.13 -39.35 -13.78
CA THR A 147 6.05 -40.49 -13.75
C THR A 147 7.06 -40.33 -14.88
N LEU A 148 8.18 -41.01 -14.76
CA LEU A 148 9.41 -40.58 -15.38
C LEU A 148 9.89 -41.61 -16.40
N ASN A 149 10.43 -41.13 -17.52
CA ASN A 149 11.13 -42.01 -18.46
C ASN A 149 12.59 -42.21 -17.98
N ASN A 150 13.04 -43.47 -17.88
CA ASN A 150 14.39 -43.81 -17.38
C ASN A 150 15.51 -43.49 -18.39
N ASN A 151 15.18 -43.01 -19.59
CA ASN A 151 16.16 -42.69 -20.62
C ASN A 151 16.40 -41.19 -20.70
N LEU A 152 17.52 -40.73 -20.12
CA LEU A 152 18.04 -39.38 -20.38
C LEU A 152 18.39 -39.28 -21.86
N GLN A 153 17.76 -38.33 -22.55
CA GLN A 153 17.92 -38.15 -23.98
C GLN A 153 19.04 -37.18 -24.30
N ASP A 154 19.66 -37.42 -25.46
CA ASP A 154 20.54 -36.47 -26.10
C ASP A 154 19.76 -35.24 -26.58
N ILE A 155 20.35 -34.08 -26.37
CA ILE A 155 19.88 -32.76 -26.77
C ILE A 155 20.72 -32.34 -27.97
N ASP A 156 20.07 -32.23 -29.13
CA ASP A 156 20.72 -31.75 -30.33
C ASP A 156 21.11 -30.27 -30.19
N TYR A 157 22.34 -29.94 -30.59
CA TYR A 157 22.80 -28.56 -30.68
C TYR A 157 23.34 -28.24 -32.07
N LYS A 158 23.28 -26.95 -32.43
CA LYS A 158 23.87 -26.37 -33.63
C LYS A 158 24.67 -25.14 -33.27
N ILE A 159 25.78 -24.92 -33.94
CA ILE A 159 26.59 -23.70 -33.82
C ILE A 159 26.53 -22.97 -35.14
N ARG A 160 26.27 -21.66 -35.07
CA ARG A 160 26.15 -20.77 -36.24
C ARG A 160 26.91 -19.47 -36.00
N PRO A 161 27.34 -18.77 -37.07
CA PRO A 161 27.81 -17.39 -36.92
C PRO A 161 26.71 -16.52 -36.32
N SER A 162 27.05 -15.71 -35.32
CA SER A 162 26.13 -14.74 -34.74
C SER A 162 26.25 -13.40 -35.45
N LEU A 163 25.12 -12.69 -35.56
CA LEU A 163 25.09 -11.29 -36.00
C LEU A 163 25.38 -10.31 -34.86
N LEU A 164 25.44 -10.79 -33.61
CA LEU A 164 25.78 -9.97 -32.45
C LEU A 164 27.26 -9.58 -32.50
N PRO A 165 27.62 -8.33 -32.12
CA PRO A 165 29.01 -7.92 -32.00
C PRO A 165 29.82 -8.85 -31.09
N LYS A 166 31.11 -8.99 -31.38
CA LYS A 166 32.00 -9.91 -30.65
C LYS A 166 32.05 -9.61 -29.14
N ASP A 167 31.99 -8.34 -28.75
CA ASP A 167 32.01 -7.86 -27.37
C ASP A 167 30.64 -7.95 -26.65
N LYS A 168 29.59 -8.46 -27.29
CA LYS A 168 28.26 -8.59 -26.68
C LYS A 168 27.91 -10.04 -26.40
N GLY A 169 27.47 -10.34 -25.18
CA GLY A 169 26.81 -11.61 -24.88
C GLY A 169 25.30 -11.48 -25.01
N GLU A 170 24.62 -12.60 -25.22
CA GLU A 170 23.16 -12.67 -25.19
C GLU A 170 22.71 -14.11 -24.93
N THR A 171 21.59 -14.26 -24.23
CA THR A 171 20.86 -15.53 -24.18
C THR A 171 19.38 -15.27 -24.46
N ILE A 172 18.79 -16.14 -25.27
CA ILE A 172 17.35 -16.20 -25.55
C ILE A 172 16.89 -17.59 -25.14
N ILE A 173 15.90 -17.65 -24.26
CA ILE A 173 15.19 -18.87 -23.86
C ILE A 173 13.73 -18.70 -24.27
N ALA A 174 13.25 -19.59 -25.13
CA ALA A 174 11.84 -19.66 -25.51
C ALA A 174 11.21 -20.94 -24.94
N LEU A 175 10.18 -20.78 -24.11
CA LEU A 175 9.29 -21.87 -23.73
C LEU A 175 8.22 -22.01 -24.81
N GLU A 176 8.22 -23.15 -25.48
CA GLU A 176 7.33 -23.45 -26.60
C GLU A 176 6.23 -24.42 -26.17
N LYS A 177 5.03 -24.21 -26.71
CA LYS A 177 3.84 -25.01 -26.40
C LYS A 177 3.60 -25.03 -24.88
N ILE A 178 3.41 -23.84 -24.31
CA ILE A 178 3.02 -23.66 -22.91
C ILE A 178 1.73 -24.44 -22.65
N GLU A 179 1.67 -25.11 -21.49
CA GLU A 179 0.54 -25.95 -21.10
C GLU A 179 -0.78 -25.16 -21.04
N ASP A 180 -1.87 -25.79 -21.47
CA ASP A 180 -3.19 -25.14 -21.61
C ASP A 180 -3.71 -24.56 -20.30
N HIS A 181 -3.46 -25.24 -19.17
CA HIS A 181 -3.89 -24.74 -17.87
C HIS A 181 -3.19 -23.43 -17.49
N ILE A 182 -1.94 -23.20 -17.93
CA ILE A 182 -1.22 -21.95 -17.73
C ILE A 182 -1.78 -20.87 -18.66
N ILE A 183 -2.04 -21.20 -19.92
CA ILE A 183 -2.67 -20.27 -20.88
C ILE A 183 -4.03 -19.80 -20.34
N ASN A 184 -4.86 -20.73 -19.85
CA ASN A 184 -6.16 -20.43 -19.26
C ASN A 184 -6.03 -19.55 -18.01
N GLN A 185 -5.00 -19.77 -17.17
CA GLN A 185 -4.72 -18.90 -16.03
C GLN A 185 -4.33 -17.48 -16.47
N LEU A 186 -3.47 -17.35 -17.48
CA LEU A 186 -2.99 -16.06 -18.01
C LEU A 186 -4.09 -15.27 -18.72
N GLN A 187 -5.01 -15.95 -19.41
CA GLN A 187 -6.16 -15.36 -20.11
C GLN A 187 -7.33 -15.01 -19.20
N LYS A 188 -7.26 -15.36 -17.90
CA LYS A 188 -8.34 -15.12 -16.97
C LYS A 188 -8.66 -13.62 -16.88
N ASN A 189 -9.93 -13.28 -17.07
CA ASN A 189 -10.40 -11.90 -16.94
C ASN A 189 -10.37 -11.43 -15.48
N LYS A 190 -10.15 -10.12 -15.31
CA LYS A 190 -10.26 -9.44 -14.03
C LYS A 190 -11.68 -9.61 -13.46
N LYS A 191 -11.76 -9.86 -12.15
CA LYS A 191 -13.02 -9.91 -11.39
C LYS A 191 -13.31 -8.56 -10.73
N GLU A 192 -14.54 -8.38 -10.26
CA GLU A 192 -14.91 -7.23 -9.45
C GLU A 192 -14.19 -7.21 -8.10
N GLY A 193 -13.77 -6.02 -7.68
CA GLY A 193 -12.94 -5.82 -6.49
C GLY A 193 -11.45 -6.11 -6.76
N LEU A 194 -10.59 -5.23 -6.25
CA LEU A 194 -9.12 -5.36 -6.32
C LEU A 194 -8.53 -5.56 -4.91
N SER A 195 -9.21 -6.34 -4.08
CA SER A 195 -8.78 -6.60 -2.70
C SER A 195 -7.73 -7.71 -2.60
N SER A 196 -7.67 -8.62 -3.56
CA SER A 196 -6.71 -9.71 -3.65
C SER A 196 -6.20 -9.85 -5.08
N ILE A 197 -4.96 -10.30 -5.23
CA ILE A 197 -4.39 -10.63 -6.55
C ILE A 197 -5.16 -11.74 -7.27
N GLU A 198 -5.91 -12.59 -6.56
CA GLU A 198 -6.77 -13.63 -7.18
C GLU A 198 -7.94 -13.04 -7.99
N GLN A 199 -8.24 -11.77 -7.77
CA GLN A 199 -9.25 -11.01 -8.51
C GLN A 199 -8.66 -10.28 -9.72
N PHE A 200 -7.33 -10.22 -9.84
CA PHE A 200 -6.69 -9.60 -11.00
C PHE A 200 -6.90 -10.48 -12.23
N GLY A 201 -6.75 -9.87 -13.41
CA GLY A 201 -6.60 -10.67 -14.63
C GLY A 201 -5.33 -11.52 -14.55
N GLY A 202 -5.29 -12.64 -15.26
CA GLY A 202 -4.15 -13.57 -15.23
C GLY A 202 -2.82 -12.88 -15.52
N PHE A 203 -2.79 -12.10 -16.60
CA PHE A 203 -1.64 -11.27 -16.97
C PHE A 203 -1.22 -10.30 -15.85
N GLU A 204 -2.16 -9.54 -15.30
CA GLU A 204 -1.87 -8.55 -14.23
C GLU A 204 -1.43 -9.21 -12.93
N LYS A 205 -1.96 -10.39 -12.61
CA LYS A 205 -1.51 -11.19 -11.47
C LYS A 205 -0.06 -11.62 -11.67
N THR A 206 0.28 -12.18 -12.83
CA THR A 206 1.66 -12.58 -13.16
C THR A 206 2.61 -11.38 -13.11
N LYS A 207 2.21 -10.25 -13.71
CA LYS A 207 2.97 -9.01 -13.64
C LYS A 207 3.23 -8.58 -12.19
N TRP A 208 2.18 -8.53 -11.36
CA TRP A 208 2.30 -8.16 -9.94
C TRP A 208 3.22 -9.13 -9.17
N GLU A 209 3.10 -10.44 -9.39
CA GLU A 209 3.96 -11.46 -8.77
C GLU A 209 5.43 -11.30 -9.20
N LEU A 210 5.70 -11.05 -10.48
CA LEU A 210 7.05 -10.74 -10.96
C LEU A 210 7.60 -9.49 -10.28
N GLN A 211 6.80 -8.43 -10.15
CA GLN A 211 7.20 -7.22 -9.43
C GLN A 211 7.49 -7.44 -7.94
N GLN A 212 6.92 -8.50 -7.37
CA GLN A 212 7.18 -8.90 -5.98
C GLN A 212 8.52 -9.63 -5.86
N TYR A 213 8.76 -10.62 -6.71
CA TYR A 213 9.89 -11.53 -6.58
C TYR A 213 11.19 -11.04 -7.22
N LEU A 214 11.12 -10.32 -8.33
CA LEU A 214 12.31 -9.96 -9.11
C LEU A 214 13.16 -8.89 -8.41
N PRO A 215 14.48 -8.86 -8.66
CA PRO A 215 15.41 -7.88 -8.08
C PRO A 215 15.33 -6.52 -8.80
N LEU A 216 14.14 -5.93 -8.81
CA LEU A 216 13.80 -4.69 -9.50
C LEU A 216 14.23 -3.46 -8.71
N GLN A 217 14.18 -2.29 -9.36
CA GLN A 217 14.32 -1.00 -8.68
C GLN A 217 13.00 -0.47 -8.15
N TYR A 218 13.09 0.47 -7.22
CA TYR A 218 11.92 1.23 -6.78
C TYR A 218 11.41 2.15 -7.91
N PRO A 219 10.09 2.39 -8.00
CA PRO A 219 9.55 3.39 -8.91
C PRO A 219 10.13 4.78 -8.63
N LYS A 220 10.34 5.59 -9.68
CA LYS A 220 10.85 6.97 -9.56
C LYS A 220 9.99 7.87 -8.65
N SER A 221 8.71 7.53 -8.48
CA SER A 221 7.75 8.25 -7.64
C SER A 221 7.97 8.09 -6.13
N HIS A 222 8.80 7.14 -5.69
CA HIS A 222 9.02 6.83 -4.27
C HIS A 222 10.49 7.03 -3.88
N THR A 223 10.91 8.30 -3.77
CA THR A 223 12.29 8.68 -3.50
C THR A 223 12.80 8.22 -2.14
N GLU A 224 11.96 8.25 -1.10
CA GLU A 224 12.43 7.92 0.26
C GLU A 224 12.84 6.44 0.42
N LEU A 225 12.02 5.52 -0.08
CA LEU A 225 12.36 4.08 -0.06
C LEU A 225 13.58 3.80 -0.93
N LYS A 226 13.66 4.46 -2.09
CA LYS A 226 14.79 4.37 -3.01
C LYS A 226 16.10 4.79 -2.32
N GLU A 227 16.11 5.97 -1.71
CA GLU A 227 17.27 6.52 -1.00
C GLU A 227 17.68 5.68 0.21
N PHE A 228 16.70 5.07 0.90
CA PHE A 228 16.98 4.25 2.06
C PHE A 228 17.55 2.88 1.70
N PHE A 229 17.01 2.20 0.68
CA PHE A 229 17.37 0.82 0.37
C PHE A 229 18.38 0.63 -0.76
N GLU A 230 18.41 1.50 -1.78
CA GLU A 230 19.26 1.25 -2.94
C GLU A 230 20.74 1.53 -2.65
N ASP A 231 21.60 0.54 -2.90
CA ASP A 231 23.06 0.73 -2.89
C ASP A 231 23.51 1.39 -4.20
N LYS A 232 24.03 2.61 -4.09
CA LYS A 232 24.53 3.40 -5.24
C LYS A 232 25.70 2.73 -5.97
N LYS A 233 26.40 1.77 -5.35
CA LYS A 233 27.50 1.02 -5.96
C LYS A 233 27.01 -0.11 -6.87
N ARG A 234 25.73 -0.49 -6.77
CA ARG A 234 25.14 -1.59 -7.53
C ARG A 234 24.48 -1.06 -8.81
N THR A 235 24.83 -1.66 -9.95
CA THR A 235 24.07 -1.44 -11.18
C THR A 235 22.82 -2.32 -11.15
N PRO A 236 21.60 -1.76 -11.24
CA PRO A 236 20.35 -2.53 -11.20
C PRO A 236 20.16 -3.36 -12.47
N ILE A 237 19.33 -4.41 -12.39
CA ILE A 237 18.81 -5.07 -13.58
C ILE A 237 17.46 -4.44 -13.92
N ARG A 238 17.25 -4.18 -15.21
CA ARG A 238 15.97 -3.70 -15.73
C ARG A 238 15.26 -4.88 -16.37
N VAL A 239 13.97 -5.03 -16.09
CA VAL A 239 13.17 -6.14 -16.61
C VAL A 239 11.95 -5.56 -17.29
N TRP A 240 11.70 -5.99 -18.52
CA TRP A 240 10.52 -5.61 -19.30
C TRP A 240 9.62 -6.81 -19.46
N PHE A 241 8.32 -6.63 -19.22
CA PHE A 241 7.29 -7.64 -19.45
C PHE A 241 6.29 -7.09 -20.46
N ASP A 242 6.25 -7.71 -21.64
CA ASP A 242 5.45 -7.27 -22.81
C ASP A 242 5.57 -5.77 -23.12
N GLY A 243 6.83 -5.29 -23.09
CA GLY A 243 7.18 -3.91 -23.46
C GLY A 243 7.11 -2.91 -22.31
N GLU A 244 6.57 -3.27 -21.15
CA GLU A 244 6.54 -2.41 -19.96
C GLU A 244 7.69 -2.73 -19.00
N GLU A 245 8.43 -1.71 -18.58
CA GLU A 245 9.46 -1.86 -17.55
C GLU A 245 8.82 -2.11 -16.18
N LEU A 246 9.24 -3.18 -15.51
CA LEU A 246 8.78 -3.55 -14.18
C LEU A 246 9.56 -2.80 -13.10
N HIS A 247 8.84 -2.33 -12.09
CA HIS A 247 9.39 -1.77 -10.86
C HIS A 247 8.88 -2.53 -9.64
N ARG A 248 9.53 -2.38 -8.48
CA ARG A 248 9.02 -2.97 -7.23
C ARG A 248 7.59 -2.53 -6.95
N ASN A 249 6.78 -3.47 -6.49
CA ASN A 249 5.47 -3.14 -5.92
C ASN A 249 5.67 -2.24 -4.71
N ILE A 250 4.97 -1.11 -4.71
CA ILE A 250 4.80 -0.30 -3.51
C ILE A 250 3.37 -0.50 -3.02
N PRO A 251 3.17 -1.13 -1.86
CA PRO A 251 1.86 -1.31 -1.27
C PRO A 251 1.13 0.03 -1.15
N GLU A 252 -0.08 0.11 -1.70
CA GLU A 252 -0.93 1.30 -1.63
C GLU A 252 -2.21 1.00 -0.84
N GLY A 253 -2.82 2.07 -0.35
CA GLY A 253 -4.08 2.03 0.39
C GLY A 253 -5.31 2.05 -0.51
N THR A 254 -6.48 1.91 0.09
CA THR A 254 -7.77 2.14 -0.58
C THR A 254 -7.77 3.48 -1.32
N ASN A 255 -8.32 3.51 -2.54
CA ASN A 255 -8.33 4.66 -3.44
C ASN A 255 -6.92 5.14 -3.85
N ASN A 256 -5.95 4.22 -3.99
CA ASN A 256 -4.58 4.48 -4.41
C ASN A 256 -3.86 5.51 -3.51
N LYS A 257 -4.17 5.49 -2.21
CA LYS A 257 -3.49 6.35 -1.25
C LYS A 257 -2.07 5.86 -1.07
N LYS A 258 -1.10 6.71 -1.37
CA LYS A 258 0.33 6.38 -1.27
C LYS A 258 0.72 6.05 0.17
N SER A 259 1.62 5.10 0.32
CA SER A 259 2.20 4.76 1.62
C SER A 259 3.37 5.68 1.97
N GLU A 260 3.47 6.04 3.24
CA GLU A 260 4.62 6.77 3.82
C GLU A 260 5.43 5.86 4.74
N ILE A 261 6.74 6.10 4.87
CA ILE A 261 7.56 5.39 5.85
C ILE A 261 7.20 5.90 7.24
N ILE A 262 6.77 5.00 8.12
CA ILE A 262 6.42 5.32 9.51
C ILE A 262 7.53 4.94 10.49
N GLU A 263 8.37 3.97 10.11
CA GLU A 263 9.57 3.56 10.84
C GLU A 263 10.58 2.94 9.89
N LYS A 264 11.88 3.14 10.13
CA LYS A 264 12.95 2.45 9.43
C LYS A 264 14.17 2.29 10.33
N GLY A 265 14.99 1.28 10.07
CA GLY A 265 16.19 1.02 10.87
C GLY A 265 17.05 -0.12 10.34
N GLU A 266 18.12 -0.40 11.05
CA GLU A 266 18.98 -1.57 10.88
C GLU A 266 19.03 -2.33 12.20
N GLU A 267 19.16 -3.65 12.15
CA GLU A 267 19.22 -4.51 13.34
C GLU A 267 20.05 -5.76 13.03
N THR A 268 20.66 -6.34 14.07
CA THR A 268 21.51 -7.54 13.93
C THR A 268 21.05 -8.65 14.88
N PHE A 269 20.95 -9.87 14.35
CA PHE A 269 20.58 -11.09 15.07
C PHE A 269 21.64 -12.15 14.81
N GLY A 270 22.62 -12.27 15.70
CA GLY A 270 23.75 -13.18 15.50
C GLY A 270 24.52 -12.82 14.24
N ASN A 271 24.50 -13.70 13.23
CA ASN A 271 25.15 -13.46 11.93
C ASN A 271 24.25 -12.75 10.90
N ILE A 272 22.98 -12.50 11.23
CA ILE A 272 22.02 -11.86 10.32
C ILE A 272 22.03 -10.36 10.58
N LYS A 273 22.31 -9.56 9.55
CA LYS A 273 22.13 -8.11 9.59
C LYS A 273 21.04 -7.71 8.63
N ILE A 274 20.06 -6.94 9.11
CA ILE A 274 18.94 -6.47 8.30
C ILE A 274 18.87 -4.95 8.23
N LYS A 275 18.24 -4.46 7.17
CA LYS A 275 17.71 -3.12 7.03
C LYS A 275 16.22 -3.21 6.77
N TYR A 276 15.39 -2.49 7.51
CA TYR A 276 13.94 -2.59 7.40
C TYR A 276 13.25 -1.23 7.33
N ALA A 277 12.10 -1.18 6.68
CA ALA A 277 11.18 -0.05 6.69
C ALA A 277 9.75 -0.55 6.84
N ILE A 278 8.97 0.14 7.65
CA ILE A 278 7.53 -0.04 7.85
C ILE A 278 6.84 1.11 7.14
N ILE A 279 5.85 0.78 6.33
CA ILE A 279 5.09 1.74 5.54
C ILE A 279 3.60 1.61 5.82
N SER A 280 2.89 2.71 5.68
CA SER A 280 1.43 2.75 5.83
C SER A 280 0.80 3.85 4.98
N PRO A 281 -0.32 3.58 4.31
CA PRO A 281 -1.14 4.60 3.67
C PRO A 281 -2.24 5.14 4.62
N PHE A 282 -2.22 4.76 5.91
CA PHE A 282 -3.25 5.06 6.91
C PHE A 282 -4.66 4.62 6.51
N THR A 283 -4.73 3.63 5.64
CA THR A 283 -5.93 2.95 5.15
C THR A 283 -5.60 1.49 4.90
N SER A 284 -6.59 0.65 4.60
CA SER A 284 -6.32 -0.76 4.34
C SER A 284 -5.49 -0.92 3.07
N ILE A 285 -4.40 -1.66 3.18
CA ILE A 285 -3.52 -1.98 2.05
C ILE A 285 -4.22 -2.96 1.11
N ARG A 286 -4.09 -2.68 -0.19
CA ARG A 286 -4.56 -3.51 -1.29
C ARG A 286 -3.46 -3.66 -2.37
N PRO A 287 -3.29 -4.84 -2.97
CA PRO A 287 -3.99 -6.09 -2.65
C PRO A 287 -3.57 -6.62 -1.26
N GLN A 288 -4.36 -7.52 -0.69
CA GLN A 288 -4.12 -8.04 0.67
C GLN A 288 -2.78 -8.79 0.80
N GLU A 289 -2.32 -9.37 -0.31
CA GLU A 289 -1.04 -10.06 -0.42
C GLU A 289 0.16 -9.11 -0.28
N ALA A 290 -0.06 -7.80 -0.32
CA ALA A 290 0.97 -6.77 -0.10
C ALA A 290 1.15 -6.40 1.39
N ARG A 291 0.36 -6.99 2.31
CA ARG A 291 0.39 -6.68 3.75
C ARG A 291 1.50 -7.44 4.46
N GLY A 292 2.08 -6.84 5.51
CA GLY A 292 3.21 -7.45 6.21
C GLY A 292 4.55 -7.10 5.58
N PHE A 293 5.60 -7.78 6.02
CA PHE A 293 6.96 -7.54 5.54
C PHE A 293 7.32 -8.45 4.38
N GLN A 294 7.76 -7.85 3.27
CA GLN A 294 8.51 -8.59 2.25
C GLN A 294 9.98 -8.71 2.68
N ILE A 295 10.49 -9.94 2.82
CA ILE A 295 11.92 -10.17 2.99
C ILE A 295 12.58 -10.24 1.62
N ARG A 296 13.76 -9.61 1.48
CA ARG A 296 14.59 -9.66 0.29
C ARG A 296 16.02 -10.04 0.59
N LEU A 297 16.50 -11.06 -0.11
CA LEU A 297 17.90 -11.50 -0.11
C LEU A 297 18.48 -11.20 -1.50
N ASN A 298 19.55 -10.42 -1.56
CA ASN A 298 20.16 -9.97 -2.81
C ASN A 298 19.17 -9.26 -3.76
N ASP A 299 18.23 -8.50 -3.18
CA ASP A 299 17.06 -7.83 -3.80
C ASP A 299 15.94 -8.75 -4.33
N VAL A 300 16.10 -10.07 -4.27
CA VAL A 300 15.06 -11.03 -4.67
C VAL A 300 14.09 -11.20 -3.51
N GLY A 301 12.78 -11.13 -3.79
CA GLY A 301 11.74 -11.41 -2.82
C GLY A 301 11.75 -12.88 -2.39
N ILE A 302 11.89 -13.12 -1.09
CA ILE A 302 11.79 -14.45 -0.47
C ILE A 302 10.41 -14.57 0.18
N GLY A 303 9.60 -15.53 -0.26
CA GLY A 303 8.24 -15.63 0.23
C GLY A 303 7.33 -14.51 -0.27
N MET A 304 6.05 -14.65 0.05
CA MET A 304 5.12 -13.52 0.05
C MET A 304 5.31 -12.68 1.32
N PRO A 305 4.85 -11.42 1.32
CA PRO A 305 4.80 -10.61 2.53
C PRO A 305 4.13 -11.33 3.70
N SER A 306 4.73 -11.23 4.88
CA SER A 306 4.31 -11.98 6.06
C SER A 306 4.10 -11.07 7.26
N ASP A 307 3.08 -11.37 8.06
CA ASP A 307 2.94 -10.84 9.43
C ASP A 307 3.67 -11.72 10.46
N PHE A 308 4.40 -12.73 9.98
CA PHE A 308 5.12 -13.75 10.74
C PHE A 308 4.24 -14.62 11.63
N ASP A 309 2.92 -14.66 11.49
CA ASP A 309 1.94 -15.32 12.38
C ASP A 309 1.49 -14.48 13.59
N VAL A 310 1.47 -13.14 13.47
CA VAL A 310 0.87 -12.26 14.50
C VAL A 310 -0.50 -12.75 14.94
N ILE A 311 -1.39 -13.08 13.98
CA ILE A 311 -2.76 -13.48 14.27
C ILE A 311 -2.81 -14.81 15.02
N LYS A 312 -2.05 -15.82 14.57
CA LYS A 312 -2.05 -17.15 15.19
C LYS A 312 -1.54 -17.10 16.62
N LEU A 313 -0.44 -16.36 16.86
CA LEU A 313 0.16 -16.29 18.20
C LEU A 313 -0.61 -15.41 19.18
N LYS A 314 -1.30 -14.37 18.71
CA LYS A 314 -2.13 -13.51 19.58
C LYS A 314 -3.54 -14.08 19.81
N GLY A 315 -3.95 -15.10 19.06
CA GLY A 315 -5.28 -15.70 19.15
C GLY A 315 -6.42 -14.76 18.76
N ARG A 316 -6.12 -13.62 18.11
CA ARG A 316 -7.12 -12.63 17.67
C ARG A 316 -6.63 -11.85 16.46
N VAL A 317 -7.58 -11.38 15.66
CA VAL A 317 -7.30 -10.44 14.57
C VAL A 317 -7.02 -9.06 15.16
N LEU A 318 -5.83 -8.53 14.86
CA LEU A 318 -5.46 -7.17 15.23
C LEU A 318 -6.16 -6.15 14.31
N GLY A 319 -6.70 -5.07 14.89
CA GLY A 319 -7.68 -4.22 14.22
C GLY A 319 -7.14 -3.30 13.12
N LYS A 320 -5.83 -3.06 13.08
CA LYS A 320 -5.16 -2.15 12.12
C LYS A 320 -3.93 -2.79 11.45
N LEU A 321 -3.70 -4.09 11.63
CA LEU A 321 -2.60 -4.82 11.00
C LEU A 321 -2.69 -4.77 9.46
N ASN A 322 -3.89 -4.75 8.90
CA ASN A 322 -4.13 -4.63 7.46
C ASN A 322 -3.76 -3.25 6.86
N TYR A 323 -3.28 -2.30 7.67
CA TYR A 323 -2.81 -0.98 7.24
C TYR A 323 -1.28 -0.94 7.20
N LEU A 324 -0.61 -2.02 7.61
CA LEU A 324 0.83 -2.11 7.73
C LEU A 324 1.40 -3.00 6.63
N SER A 325 2.45 -2.50 6.01
CA SER A 325 3.35 -3.27 5.17
C SER A 325 4.78 -2.83 5.46
N GLY A 326 5.74 -3.51 4.87
CA GLY A 326 7.14 -3.15 5.00
C GLY A 326 8.03 -3.99 4.11
N GLU A 327 9.30 -3.63 4.08
CA GLU A 327 10.32 -4.38 3.38
C GLU A 327 11.53 -4.57 4.29
N VAL A 328 12.17 -5.73 4.18
CA VAL A 328 13.35 -6.12 4.95
C VAL A 328 14.42 -6.58 3.97
N HIS A 329 15.54 -5.89 3.94
CA HIS A 329 16.71 -6.25 3.14
C HIS A 329 17.72 -6.94 4.03
N ILE A 330 18.11 -8.14 3.63
CA ILE A 330 19.20 -8.86 4.29
C ILE A 330 20.52 -8.29 3.78
N LEU A 331 21.29 -7.68 4.68
CA LEU A 331 22.60 -7.12 4.38
C LEU A 331 23.69 -8.20 4.48
N GLU A 332 23.61 -9.01 5.54
CA GLU A 332 24.54 -10.07 5.89
C GLU A 332 23.78 -11.27 6.49
N GLY A 333 24.29 -12.49 6.30
CA GLY A 333 23.68 -13.72 6.80
C GLY A 333 22.60 -14.31 5.88
N LEU A 334 21.96 -15.39 6.32
CA LEU A 334 20.90 -16.15 5.65
C LEU A 334 21.22 -16.77 4.29
N ASP A 335 22.40 -16.51 3.72
CA ASP A 335 22.81 -17.13 2.47
C ASP A 335 22.76 -18.67 2.57
N ASN A 336 23.19 -19.24 3.71
CA ASN A 336 23.15 -20.68 4.01
C ASN A 336 21.78 -21.21 4.42
N ASP A 337 20.92 -20.31 4.90
CA ASP A 337 19.70 -20.71 5.57
C ASP A 337 18.49 -20.62 4.65
N ILE A 338 18.65 -20.20 3.38
CA ILE A 338 17.57 -20.20 2.40
C ILE A 338 17.18 -21.63 2.00
N MET A 339 15.88 -21.91 1.99
CA MET A 339 15.35 -23.19 1.54
C MET A 339 15.56 -23.39 0.02
N LEU A 340 15.54 -24.65 -0.42
CA LEU A 340 15.75 -25.03 -1.82
C LEU A 340 14.74 -24.38 -2.79
N ASP A 341 13.48 -24.22 -2.36
CA ASP A 341 12.41 -23.56 -3.13
C ASP A 341 12.49 -22.02 -3.13
N ARG A 342 13.42 -21.45 -2.33
CA ARG A 342 13.63 -20.01 -2.14
C ARG A 342 12.38 -19.27 -1.66
N ASP A 343 11.52 -19.95 -0.92
CA ASP A 343 10.26 -19.41 -0.39
C ASP A 343 10.32 -19.10 1.12
N GLY A 344 11.43 -19.45 1.76
CA GLY A 344 11.64 -19.25 3.18
C GLY A 344 13.05 -19.61 3.62
N PHE A 345 13.24 -19.65 4.93
CA PHE A 345 14.51 -19.97 5.58
C PHE A 345 14.36 -21.17 6.51
N TYR A 346 15.41 -21.98 6.61
CA TYR A 346 15.55 -23.01 7.63
C TYR A 346 15.38 -22.38 9.01
N PHE A 347 14.75 -23.14 9.90
CA PHE A 347 14.45 -22.67 11.25
C PHE A 347 15.72 -22.68 12.10
N THR A 348 16.38 -21.53 12.20
CA THR A 348 17.53 -21.30 13.08
C THR A 348 17.16 -20.34 14.22
N GLU A 349 17.99 -20.28 15.27
CA GLU A 349 17.77 -19.36 16.39
C GLU A 349 17.77 -17.89 15.93
N ASP A 350 18.71 -17.51 15.06
CA ASP A 350 18.84 -16.15 14.55
C ASP A 350 17.65 -15.76 13.64
N VAL A 351 17.18 -16.68 12.78
CA VAL A 351 15.95 -16.50 11.98
C VAL A 351 14.74 -16.28 12.90
N SER A 352 14.63 -17.08 13.97
CA SER A 352 13.54 -16.98 14.93
C SER A 352 13.55 -15.63 15.65
N LYS A 353 14.72 -15.15 16.10
CA LYS A 353 14.89 -13.82 16.72
C LYS A 353 14.51 -12.69 15.76
N MET A 354 14.95 -12.76 14.50
CA MET A 354 14.59 -11.80 13.46
C MET A 354 13.06 -11.76 13.23
N HIS A 355 12.41 -12.91 13.08
CA HIS A 355 10.96 -12.99 12.90
C HIS A 355 10.21 -12.45 14.12
N ALA A 356 10.68 -12.75 15.34
CA ALA A 356 10.09 -12.21 16.57
C ALA A 356 10.20 -10.68 16.64
N PHE A 357 11.35 -10.11 16.27
CA PHE A 357 11.53 -8.66 16.21
C PHE A 357 10.56 -7.99 15.23
N LEU A 358 10.45 -8.50 14.00
CA LEU A 358 9.57 -7.93 12.97
C LEU A 358 8.10 -8.02 13.39
N ARG A 359 7.69 -9.15 13.97
CA ARG A 359 6.36 -9.34 14.56
C ARG A 359 6.05 -8.33 15.67
N ASP A 360 7.02 -8.08 16.55
CA ASP A 360 6.87 -7.11 17.65
C ASP A 360 6.72 -5.69 17.11
N LYS A 361 7.46 -5.34 16.06
CA LYS A 361 7.29 -4.06 15.36
C LYS A 361 5.88 -3.90 14.80
N MET A 362 5.35 -4.90 14.10
CA MET A 362 3.98 -4.86 13.58
C MET A 362 2.94 -4.73 14.70
N THR A 363 3.12 -5.48 15.79
CA THR A 363 2.21 -5.45 16.95
C THR A 363 2.20 -4.08 17.64
N LYS A 364 3.38 -3.46 17.80
CA LYS A 364 3.54 -2.12 18.37
C LYS A 364 2.84 -1.07 17.49
N TRP A 365 3.05 -1.12 16.17
CA TRP A 365 2.42 -0.17 15.25
C TRP A 365 0.91 -0.35 15.12
N ASP A 366 0.41 -1.59 15.13
CA ASP A 366 -1.03 -1.85 15.20
C ASP A 366 -1.64 -1.16 16.43
N SER A 367 -1.03 -1.33 17.60
CA SER A 367 -1.50 -0.73 18.85
C SER A 367 -1.52 0.81 18.77
N LYS A 368 -0.44 1.40 18.23
CA LYS A 368 -0.32 2.85 18.00
C LYS A 368 -1.37 3.36 17.01
N PHE A 369 -1.68 2.60 15.96
CA PHE A 369 -2.70 2.96 14.98
C PHE A 369 -4.11 2.86 15.56
N GLN A 370 -4.39 1.87 16.41
CA GLN A 370 -5.66 1.77 17.11
C GLN A 370 -5.87 2.99 18.04
N GLU A 371 -4.84 3.36 18.79
CA GLU A 371 -4.86 4.54 19.65
C GLU A 371 -5.06 5.84 18.84
N THR A 372 -4.27 6.01 17.77
CA THR A 372 -4.38 7.19 16.89
C THR A 372 -5.76 7.27 16.22
N ALA A 373 -6.32 6.14 15.78
CA ALA A 373 -7.66 6.11 15.20
C ALA A 373 -8.76 6.46 16.23
N LYS A 374 -8.57 6.08 17.50
CA LYS A 374 -9.46 6.47 18.59
C LYS A 374 -9.38 7.98 18.87
N ASP A 375 -8.16 8.52 18.92
CA ASP A 375 -7.94 9.96 19.11
C ASP A 375 -8.54 10.76 17.94
N ASP A 376 -8.25 10.38 16.70
CA ASP A 376 -8.78 11.04 15.49
C ASP A 376 -10.31 10.97 15.46
N LYS A 377 -10.92 9.82 15.83
CA LYS A 377 -12.37 9.68 15.95
C LYS A 377 -12.96 10.70 16.94
N GLN A 378 -12.35 10.85 18.11
CA GLN A 378 -12.80 11.83 19.11
C GLN A 378 -12.66 13.26 18.60
N VAL A 379 -11.57 13.58 17.88
CA VAL A 379 -11.38 14.88 17.26
C VAL A 379 -12.45 15.14 16.20
N TYR A 380 -12.77 14.18 15.32
CA TYR A 380 -13.86 14.35 14.36
C TYR A 380 -15.23 14.52 15.01
N GLU A 381 -15.54 13.77 16.08
CA GLU A 381 -16.79 13.92 16.85
C GLU A 381 -16.90 15.28 17.54
N THR A 382 -15.75 15.85 17.92
CA THR A 382 -15.61 17.19 18.51
C THR A 382 -15.81 18.27 17.44
N ILE A 383 -15.08 18.19 16.33
CA ILE A 383 -15.14 19.16 15.22
C ILE A 383 -16.53 19.16 14.56
N ALA A 384 -17.21 18.01 14.50
CA ALA A 384 -18.56 17.91 13.93
C ALA A 384 -19.60 18.80 14.63
N ARG A 385 -19.30 19.29 15.84
CA ARG A 385 -20.15 20.20 16.61
C ARG A 385 -19.80 21.68 16.40
N LEU A 386 -18.70 21.96 15.70
CA LEU A 386 -18.18 23.31 15.47
C LEU A 386 -18.63 23.87 14.11
N PRO A 387 -18.84 25.19 14.00
CA PRO A 387 -18.98 25.85 12.71
C PRO A 387 -17.68 25.75 11.92
N GLN A 388 -17.77 25.83 10.59
CA GLN A 388 -16.61 25.69 9.68
C GLN A 388 -15.85 24.35 9.82
N GLN A 389 -16.52 23.27 10.25
CA GLN A 389 -15.93 21.95 10.50
C GLN A 389 -15.01 21.45 9.38
N ASP A 390 -15.37 21.65 8.11
CA ASP A 390 -14.60 21.15 6.98
C ASP A 390 -13.26 21.89 6.85
N LYS A 391 -13.25 23.20 7.11
CA LYS A 391 -12.02 24.01 7.12
C LYS A 391 -11.09 23.57 8.24
N ILE A 392 -11.63 23.33 9.43
CA ILE A 392 -10.86 22.84 10.59
C ILE A 392 -10.27 21.46 10.31
N VAL A 393 -11.05 20.55 9.73
CA VAL A 393 -10.56 19.22 9.33
C VAL A 393 -9.41 19.33 8.33
N GLN A 394 -9.51 20.21 7.34
CA GLN A 394 -8.42 20.42 6.38
C GLN A 394 -7.16 20.94 7.05
N GLU A 395 -7.26 21.98 7.90
CA GLU A 395 -6.12 22.50 8.64
C GLU A 395 -5.46 21.42 9.53
N PHE A 396 -6.27 20.61 10.22
CA PHE A 396 -5.75 19.55 11.09
C PHE A 396 -5.10 18.41 10.32
N LYS A 397 -5.61 18.07 9.13
CA LYS A 397 -4.98 17.11 8.22
C LYS A 397 -3.65 17.65 7.70
N SER A 398 -3.63 18.89 7.21
CA SER A 398 -2.42 19.56 6.73
C SER A 398 -1.36 19.69 7.83
N ALA A 399 -1.77 19.81 9.09
CA ALA A 399 -0.89 19.82 10.25
C ALA A 399 -0.44 18.44 10.75
N GLY A 400 -0.91 17.34 10.14
CA GLY A 400 -0.63 15.98 10.58
C GLY A 400 -1.27 15.62 11.92
N ILE A 401 -2.20 16.43 12.43
CA ILE A 401 -2.97 16.17 13.64
C ILE A 401 -3.94 15.02 13.38
N LEU A 402 -4.62 15.03 12.23
CA LEU A 402 -5.49 13.94 11.77
C LEU A 402 -4.75 13.09 10.75
N LYS A 403 -4.60 11.79 11.05
CA LYS A 403 -3.93 10.82 10.17
C LYS A 403 -4.93 9.94 9.44
N PHE A 404 -6.01 9.54 10.11
CA PHE A 404 -7.06 8.71 9.54
C PHE A 404 -8.18 9.55 8.91
N ASP A 405 -8.64 9.12 7.74
CA ASP A 405 -9.80 9.74 7.11
C ASP A 405 -11.09 9.40 7.84
N LYS A 406 -11.97 10.40 7.98
CA LYS A 406 -13.29 10.29 8.63
C LYS A 406 -14.08 9.06 8.17
N ALA A 407 -14.05 8.76 6.87
CA ALA A 407 -14.76 7.63 6.26
C ALA A 407 -14.28 6.24 6.75
N ASN A 408 -13.04 6.15 7.23
CA ASN A 408 -12.45 4.91 7.74
C ASN A 408 -12.65 4.74 9.26
N LEU A 409 -13.35 5.68 9.89
CA LEU A 409 -13.64 5.68 11.31
C LEU A 409 -15.15 5.47 11.50
N ARG A 410 -15.52 4.51 12.35
CA ARG A 410 -16.92 4.29 12.73
C ARG A 410 -17.36 5.39 13.71
N ILE A 411 -17.73 6.54 13.17
CA ILE A 411 -18.24 7.68 13.92
C ILE A 411 -19.74 7.53 14.11
N GLN A 412 -20.24 7.67 15.33
CA GLN A 412 -21.68 7.70 15.54
C GLN A 412 -22.21 9.04 15.03
N LYS A 413 -23.29 9.04 14.22
CA LYS A 413 -24.00 10.28 13.93
C LYS A 413 -24.49 10.82 15.26
N ALA A 414 -23.99 11.98 15.68
CA ALA A 414 -24.53 12.65 16.85
C ALA A 414 -26.02 12.92 16.58
N PRO A 415 -26.91 12.68 17.56
CA PRO A 415 -28.28 13.18 17.45
C PRO A 415 -28.20 14.69 17.20
N ILE A 416 -29.04 15.17 16.28
CA ILE A 416 -29.19 16.60 16.01
C ILE A 416 -29.96 17.16 17.21
N THR A 417 -29.26 17.45 18.31
CA THR A 417 -29.83 18.10 19.49
C THR A 417 -28.99 19.31 19.91
N GLN A 418 -29.67 20.28 20.48
CA GLN A 418 -29.33 21.69 20.46
C GLN A 418 -27.98 22.08 21.09
N LYS A 419 -27.34 23.02 20.38
CA LYS A 419 -26.07 23.69 20.64
C LYS A 419 -26.13 24.55 21.91
N LYS A 420 -25.15 24.40 22.81
CA LYS A 420 -24.93 25.33 23.95
C LYS A 420 -23.51 25.92 23.95
N LYS A 421 -23.38 27.20 24.34
CA LYS A 421 -22.11 27.88 24.66
C LYS A 421 -21.32 27.17 25.79
N THR A 422 -22.02 26.43 26.65
CA THR A 422 -21.45 25.54 27.68
C THR A 422 -20.82 24.26 27.12
N GLU A 423 -21.09 23.89 25.86
CA GLU A 423 -20.43 22.74 25.22
C GLU A 423 -19.02 23.09 24.75
N LEU A 424 -18.71 24.33 24.37
CA LEU A 424 -17.37 24.71 23.90
C LEU A 424 -16.28 24.48 24.96
N SER A 425 -16.57 24.68 26.25
CA SER A 425 -15.58 24.48 27.32
C SER A 425 -15.30 23.00 27.62
N SER A 426 -16.27 22.11 27.42
CA SER A 426 -16.10 20.66 27.57
C SER A 426 -15.53 19.99 26.32
N ILE A 427 -15.90 20.50 25.14
CA ILE A 427 -15.35 20.16 23.82
C ILE A 427 -13.88 20.58 23.72
N SER A 428 -13.53 21.78 24.22
CA SER A 428 -12.15 22.30 24.37
C SER A 428 -11.31 21.34 25.21
N LYS A 429 -11.71 20.99 26.44
CA LYS A 429 -10.88 20.14 27.32
C LYS A 429 -10.49 18.79 26.72
N ARG A 430 -11.38 18.13 25.96
CA ARG A 430 -11.08 16.85 25.29
C ARG A 430 -10.13 17.05 24.12
N MET A 431 -10.40 18.04 23.27
CA MET A 431 -9.50 18.39 22.17
C MET A 431 -8.13 18.81 22.71
N ASP A 432 -8.10 19.51 23.84
CA ASP A 432 -6.89 20.00 24.47
C ASP A 432 -6.00 18.85 24.94
N SER A 433 -6.60 17.85 25.57
CA SER A 433 -5.88 16.63 25.99
C SER A 433 -5.26 15.90 24.80
N ILE A 434 -6.00 15.75 23.70
CA ILE A 434 -5.50 15.05 22.49
C ILE A 434 -4.40 15.86 21.80
N LEU A 435 -4.60 17.17 21.63
CA LEU A 435 -3.60 18.05 21.02
C LEU A 435 -2.32 18.11 21.85
N THR A 436 -2.43 18.21 23.18
CA THR A 436 -1.28 18.17 24.10
C THR A 436 -0.55 16.84 24.00
N LYS A 437 -1.27 15.71 23.97
CA LYS A 437 -0.70 14.37 23.77
C LYS A 437 0.04 14.25 22.43
N LYS A 438 -0.45 14.91 21.38
CA LYS A 438 0.22 15.01 20.07
C LYS A 438 1.34 16.07 20.03
N GLY A 439 1.65 16.70 21.16
CA GLY A 439 2.75 17.64 21.33
C GLY A 439 2.45 19.06 20.86
N PHE A 440 1.17 19.44 20.76
CA PHE A 440 0.76 20.80 20.44
C PHE A 440 0.51 21.62 21.72
N THR A 441 0.97 22.86 21.71
CA THR A 441 0.58 23.87 22.70
C THR A 441 -0.68 24.57 22.23
N ILE A 442 -1.55 24.95 23.18
CA ILE A 442 -2.87 25.48 22.86
C ILE A 442 -2.97 26.87 23.44
N GLU A 443 -3.32 27.82 22.59
CA GLU A 443 -3.51 29.20 22.96
C GLU A 443 -4.94 29.62 22.66
N LYS A 444 -5.56 30.28 23.64
CA LYS A 444 -6.89 30.85 23.50
C LYS A 444 -6.74 32.35 23.34
N LYS A 445 -7.23 32.90 22.22
CA LYS A 445 -7.19 34.34 21.96
C LYS A 445 -8.59 34.91 21.83
N LYS A 446 -8.70 36.18 22.22
CA LYS A 446 -9.79 37.07 21.84
C LYS A 446 -9.45 37.72 20.49
N GLN A 447 -10.40 37.78 19.57
CA GLN A 447 -10.26 38.12 18.16
C GLN A 447 -10.66 39.58 17.94
N SER A 448 -9.88 40.29 17.11
CA SER A 448 -10.16 41.69 16.73
C SER A 448 -10.58 41.87 15.26
N SER A 449 -10.69 40.81 14.44
CA SER A 449 -11.06 40.94 13.01
C SER A 449 -11.85 39.75 12.46
N ASP A 450 -12.87 40.01 11.64
CA ASP A 450 -13.87 39.05 11.12
C ASP A 450 -13.35 38.02 10.08
N LYS A 451 -12.07 38.05 9.69
CA LYS A 451 -11.55 37.28 8.53
C LYS A 451 -10.77 35.99 8.83
N LYS A 452 -10.55 35.61 10.10
CA LYS A 452 -9.78 34.40 10.47
C LYS A 452 -10.65 33.18 10.79
N SER A 453 -10.15 31.98 10.48
CA SER A 453 -10.75 30.69 10.86
C SER A 453 -10.93 30.58 12.37
N LEU A 454 -11.89 29.76 12.79
CA LEU A 454 -12.16 29.48 14.21
C LEU A 454 -10.93 28.92 14.94
N ILE A 455 -10.14 28.13 14.22
CA ILE A 455 -8.89 27.55 14.70
C ILE A 455 -7.79 27.92 13.70
N ASP A 456 -6.57 28.10 14.20
CA ASP A 456 -5.38 28.32 13.40
C ASP A 456 -4.28 27.39 13.93
N VAL A 457 -3.57 26.70 13.03
CA VAL A 457 -2.56 25.70 13.39
C VAL A 457 -1.22 26.08 12.81
N ASP A 458 -0.30 26.49 13.69
CA ASP A 458 1.11 26.66 13.35
C ASP A 458 1.85 25.33 13.52
N THR A 459 2.16 24.70 12.40
CA THR A 459 2.87 23.43 12.34
C THR A 459 4.34 23.52 12.72
N LYS A 460 4.97 24.70 12.55
CA LYS A 460 6.39 24.90 12.87
C LYS A 460 6.61 24.98 14.38
N THR A 461 5.75 25.75 15.06
CA THR A 461 5.81 25.90 16.52
C THR A 461 4.96 24.86 17.27
N LYS A 462 4.25 23.99 16.54
CA LYS A 462 3.25 23.06 17.07
C LYS A 462 2.28 23.78 18.00
N LYS A 463 1.68 24.87 17.52
CA LYS A 463 0.76 25.71 18.28
C LYS A 463 -0.61 25.72 17.62
N VAL A 464 -1.65 25.46 18.40
CA VAL A 464 -3.04 25.60 17.97
C VAL A 464 -3.63 26.81 18.67
N THR A 465 -4.09 27.79 17.88
CA THR A 465 -4.79 28.97 18.40
C THR A 465 -6.28 28.80 18.20
N ILE A 466 -7.05 28.90 19.28
CA ILE A 466 -8.52 28.88 19.27
C ILE A 466 -9.01 30.30 19.55
N TYR A 467 -9.83 30.84 18.64
CA TYR A 467 -10.41 32.18 18.79
C TYR A 467 -11.79 32.08 19.47
N GLU A 468 -11.85 32.35 20.77
CA GLU A 468 -13.02 32.04 21.62
C GLU A 468 -14.24 32.97 21.42
N ASP A 469 -14.02 34.10 20.77
CA ASP A 469 -14.98 35.15 20.42
C ASP A 469 -15.14 35.32 18.91
N ASN A 470 -14.75 34.31 18.13
CA ASN A 470 -14.91 34.33 16.68
C ASN A 470 -16.39 34.52 16.30
N PRO A 471 -16.72 35.44 15.37
CA PRO A 471 -18.10 35.67 14.93
C PRO A 471 -18.81 34.40 14.46
N ALA A 472 -18.08 33.42 13.90
CA ALA A 472 -18.63 32.13 13.48
C ALA A 472 -19.21 31.30 14.63
N LEU A 473 -18.82 31.56 15.89
CA LEU A 473 -19.40 30.94 17.08
C LEU A 473 -20.75 31.56 17.47
N THR A 474 -21.16 32.65 16.83
CA THR A 474 -22.44 33.28 17.12
C THR A 474 -23.57 32.42 16.58
N GLU A 475 -24.62 32.27 17.37
CA GLU A 475 -25.82 31.53 16.97
C GLU A 475 -26.56 32.34 15.90
N HIS A 476 -26.90 31.69 14.78
CA HIS A 476 -27.72 32.26 13.71
C HIS A 476 -28.94 31.37 13.45
N ILE A 477 -30.06 31.98 13.09
CA ILE A 477 -31.26 31.30 12.60
C ILE A 477 -31.67 31.92 11.27
N ASP A 478 -31.77 31.07 10.25
CA ASP A 478 -32.22 31.46 8.92
C ASP A 478 -33.74 31.37 8.86
N ILE A 479 -34.39 32.49 8.51
CA ILE A 479 -35.84 32.60 8.33
C ILE A 479 -36.08 33.25 6.99
N ASP A 480 -36.72 32.48 6.11
CA ASP A 480 -36.97 32.81 4.72
C ASP A 480 -35.67 33.19 3.99
N SER A 481 -35.49 34.46 3.59
CA SER A 481 -34.27 34.93 2.90
C SER A 481 -33.26 35.64 3.83
N ASN A 482 -33.51 35.71 5.14
CA ASN A 482 -32.70 36.47 6.09
C ASN A 482 -32.06 35.56 7.15
N SER A 483 -30.82 35.87 7.55
CA SER A 483 -30.12 35.18 8.64
C SER A 483 -30.01 36.08 9.86
N TYR A 484 -30.64 35.69 10.97
CA TYR A 484 -30.68 36.47 12.21
C TYR A 484 -29.62 36.00 13.21
N GLN A 485 -28.74 36.91 13.64
CA GLN A 485 -27.82 36.70 14.74
C GLN A 485 -28.59 36.69 16.07
N ILE A 486 -28.47 35.61 16.85
CA ILE A 486 -29.14 35.45 18.14
C ILE A 486 -28.24 35.92 19.27
N LYS A 487 -28.74 36.85 20.08
CA LYS A 487 -28.10 37.31 21.33
C LYS A 487 -29.01 36.98 22.50
N TYR A 488 -28.42 36.62 23.63
CA TYR A 488 -29.16 36.51 24.89
C TYR A 488 -28.73 37.66 25.80
N VAL A 489 -29.70 38.45 26.23
CA VAL A 489 -29.49 39.67 27.03
C VAL A 489 -30.36 39.62 28.29
N LYS A 490 -30.02 40.41 29.32
CA LYS A 490 -30.91 40.56 30.47
C LYS A 490 -32.15 41.35 30.07
N LYS A 491 -33.26 41.14 30.78
CA LYS A 491 -34.51 41.89 30.57
C LYS A 491 -34.30 43.41 30.49
N ALA A 492 -33.40 43.97 31.32
CA ALA A 492 -33.11 45.40 31.38
C ALA A 492 -32.41 45.97 30.13
N GLU A 493 -31.89 45.11 29.25
CA GLU A 493 -31.14 45.49 28.04
C GLU A 493 -32.00 45.49 26.76
N LEU A 494 -33.30 45.18 26.87
CA LEU A 494 -34.24 45.20 25.74
C LEU A 494 -34.79 46.62 25.55
N GLU A 495 -34.76 47.16 24.32
CA GLU A 495 -35.07 48.57 24.02
C GLU A 495 -36.57 48.93 24.09
N LYS A 496 -37.46 47.96 24.34
CA LYS A 496 -38.92 48.14 24.38
C LYS A 496 -39.50 47.48 25.62
N LYS A 497 -40.72 47.86 26.04
CA LYS A 497 -41.52 47.21 27.11
C LYS A 497 -41.92 45.75 26.78
N ASN A 498 -41.05 45.00 26.12
CA ASN A 498 -41.21 43.60 25.78
C ASN A 498 -40.28 42.79 26.68
N ASP A 499 -40.85 41.88 27.46
CA ASP A 499 -40.12 41.10 28.44
C ASP A 499 -39.36 39.92 27.79
N LEU A 500 -39.66 39.61 26.52
CA LEU A 500 -39.17 38.42 25.81
C LEU A 500 -38.02 38.69 24.84
N CYS A 501 -38.18 39.58 23.86
CA CYS A 501 -37.15 39.82 22.85
C CYS A 501 -37.26 41.19 22.15
N ASP A 502 -36.18 41.60 21.49
CA ASP A 502 -36.15 42.71 20.54
C ASP A 502 -35.38 42.31 19.28
N ILE A 503 -35.86 42.77 18.12
CA ILE A 503 -35.29 42.40 16.82
C ILE A 503 -34.91 43.67 16.06
N ASP A 504 -33.61 43.87 15.87
CA ASP A 504 -33.06 44.86 14.96
C ASP A 504 -33.05 44.27 13.54
N TYR A 505 -34.12 44.52 12.80
CA TYR A 505 -34.27 44.05 11.42
C TYR A 505 -33.29 44.69 10.44
N LYS A 506 -32.64 45.82 10.77
CA LYS A 506 -31.65 46.44 9.88
C LYS A 506 -30.31 45.72 10.00
N LYS A 507 -29.97 45.29 11.22
CA LYS A 507 -28.73 44.55 11.50
C LYS A 507 -28.92 43.03 11.49
N ASN A 508 -30.17 42.54 11.33
CA ASN A 508 -30.55 41.15 11.50
C ASN A 508 -30.09 40.58 12.85
N ILE A 509 -30.29 41.30 13.94
CA ILE A 509 -29.94 40.86 15.29
C ILE A 509 -31.21 40.67 16.09
N ALA A 510 -31.41 39.47 16.64
CA ALA A 510 -32.52 39.17 17.55
C ALA A 510 -31.97 38.92 18.96
N SER A 511 -32.33 39.79 19.90
CA SER A 511 -31.92 39.75 21.30
C SER A 511 -33.04 39.17 22.16
N PHE A 512 -32.76 38.06 22.85
CA PHE A 512 -33.73 37.32 23.67
C PHE A 512 -33.39 37.39 25.16
N ASN A 513 -34.41 37.58 25.99
CA ASN A 513 -34.33 37.35 27.43
C ASN A 513 -34.46 35.86 27.72
N LYS A 514 -33.33 35.19 28.00
CA LYS A 514 -33.30 33.74 28.26
C LYS A 514 -34.01 33.34 29.55
N GLU A 515 -34.22 34.28 30.47
CA GLU A 515 -34.88 34.02 31.75
C GLU A 515 -36.41 34.00 31.64
N HIS A 516 -36.96 34.33 30.46
CA HIS A 516 -38.39 34.32 30.19
C HIS A 516 -39.01 32.92 30.32
N GLU A 517 -40.23 32.84 30.83
CA GLU A 517 -40.94 31.57 31.11
C GLU A 517 -41.09 30.69 29.87
N ILE A 518 -41.26 31.27 28.68
CA ILE A 518 -41.31 30.52 27.41
C ILE A 518 -40.12 29.58 27.19
N PHE A 519 -38.93 29.89 27.71
CA PHE A 519 -37.75 29.01 27.57
C PHE A 519 -37.72 27.87 28.59
N LYS A 520 -38.69 27.80 29.50
CA LYS A 520 -38.83 26.77 30.53
C LYS A 520 -39.91 25.72 30.21
N ILE A 521 -40.69 25.90 29.15
CA ILE A 521 -41.84 25.05 28.77
C ILE A 521 -41.47 23.67 28.17
N GLY A 522 -40.19 23.29 28.21
CA GLY A 522 -39.73 21.97 27.74
C GLY A 522 -39.67 21.77 26.21
N LEU A 523 -39.91 22.83 25.43
CA LEU A 523 -39.71 22.85 23.98
C LEU A 523 -38.27 23.20 23.59
N ASP A 524 -37.90 22.81 22.37
CA ASP A 524 -36.62 23.11 21.74
C ASP A 524 -36.43 24.64 21.58
N ASN A 525 -35.44 25.24 22.25
CA ASN A 525 -35.11 26.67 22.13
C ASN A 525 -35.07 27.24 20.70
N LYS A 526 -34.52 26.51 19.72
CA LYS A 526 -34.50 26.93 18.30
C LYS A 526 -35.91 27.05 17.74
N VAL A 527 -36.80 26.11 18.05
CA VAL A 527 -38.21 26.16 17.65
C VAL A 527 -38.89 27.36 18.29
N ILE A 528 -38.64 27.62 19.58
CA ILE A 528 -39.16 28.80 20.27
C ILE A 528 -38.68 30.08 19.58
N ILE A 529 -37.38 30.20 19.34
CA ILE A 529 -36.79 31.40 18.74
C ILE A 529 -37.30 31.60 17.32
N GLU A 530 -37.32 30.54 16.49
CA GLU A 530 -37.82 30.61 15.12
C GLU A 530 -39.29 31.04 15.09
N PHE A 531 -40.12 30.44 15.93
CA PHE A 531 -41.53 30.82 16.09
C PHE A 531 -41.68 32.30 16.45
N ILE A 532 -40.91 32.78 17.44
CA ILE A 532 -40.99 34.16 17.90
C ILE A 532 -40.52 35.15 16.83
N ILE A 533 -39.44 34.85 16.11
CA ILE A 533 -38.96 35.75 15.03
C ILE A 533 -39.98 35.76 13.87
N ARG A 534 -40.52 34.61 13.45
CA ARG A 534 -41.57 34.54 12.41
C ARG A 534 -42.81 35.34 12.82
N LEU A 535 -43.25 35.21 14.07
CA LEU A 535 -44.39 35.96 14.61
C LEU A 535 -44.15 37.48 14.57
N HIS A 536 -42.93 37.90 14.90
CA HIS A 536 -42.54 39.30 14.84
C HIS A 536 -42.43 39.83 13.41
N LEU A 537 -42.00 39.00 12.45
CA LEU A 537 -41.98 39.33 11.02
C LEU A 537 -43.39 39.51 10.47
N ILE A 538 -44.29 38.56 10.72
CA ILE A 538 -45.71 38.67 10.34
C ILE A 538 -46.30 39.95 10.93
N ALA A 539 -46.04 40.22 12.22
CA ALA A 539 -46.58 41.40 12.86
C ALA A 539 -46.04 42.72 12.27
N LYS A 540 -44.78 42.74 11.82
CA LYS A 540 -44.18 43.88 11.16
C LYS A 540 -44.75 44.09 9.75
N ASP A 541 -44.85 43.02 8.96
CA ASP A 541 -45.23 43.09 7.55
C ASP A 541 -46.73 43.40 7.40
N ASP A 542 -47.57 42.86 8.28
CA ASP A 542 -49.04 43.04 8.27
C ASP A 542 -49.52 44.20 9.17
N GLY A 543 -48.60 44.98 9.76
CA GLY A 543 -48.95 46.11 10.63
C GLY A 543 -49.68 45.73 11.92
N ILE A 544 -49.48 44.51 12.42
CA ILE A 544 -50.17 43.97 13.60
C ILE A 544 -49.54 44.53 14.88
N SER A 545 -50.38 44.90 15.85
CA SER A 545 -49.93 45.46 17.12
C SER A 545 -49.10 44.48 17.97
N GLN A 546 -48.15 45.01 18.75
CA GLN A 546 -47.36 44.24 19.73
C GLN A 546 -48.24 43.53 20.77
N SER A 547 -49.46 44.05 21.04
CA SER A 547 -50.44 43.40 21.92
C SER A 547 -50.85 42.01 21.41
N PHE A 548 -50.98 41.86 20.09
CA PHE A 548 -51.32 40.58 19.46
C PHE A 548 -50.17 39.59 19.56
N VAL A 549 -48.94 40.03 19.27
CA VAL A 549 -47.72 39.22 19.44
C VAL A 549 -47.66 38.67 20.87
N ASN A 550 -47.83 39.53 21.87
CA ASN A 550 -47.82 39.13 23.28
C ASN A 550 -48.95 38.14 23.63
N LYS A 551 -50.15 38.28 23.04
CA LYS A 551 -51.26 37.34 23.25
C LYS A 551 -50.95 35.96 22.66
N VAL A 552 -50.40 35.92 21.44
CA VAL A 552 -50.04 34.67 20.77
C VAL A 552 -48.88 33.98 21.50
N THR A 553 -47.88 34.74 21.95
CA THR A 553 -46.79 34.23 22.81
C THR A 553 -47.33 33.63 24.11
N LYS A 554 -48.24 34.32 24.82
CA LYS A 554 -48.87 33.76 26.04
C LYS A 554 -49.73 32.52 25.78
N ALA A 555 -50.44 32.48 24.66
CA ALA A 555 -51.20 31.31 24.26
C ALA A 555 -50.26 30.12 24.00
N PHE A 556 -49.16 30.36 23.28
CA PHE A 556 -48.11 29.38 23.02
C PHE A 556 -47.50 28.87 24.32
N GLU A 557 -47.14 29.76 25.25
CA GLU A 557 -46.68 29.38 26.60
C GLU A 557 -47.70 28.45 27.25
N LYS A 558 -48.96 28.85 27.36
CA LYS A 558 -50.01 28.07 28.04
C LYS A 558 -50.25 26.70 27.41
N THR A 559 -50.18 26.60 26.08
CA THR A 559 -50.40 25.33 25.36
C THR A 559 -49.29 24.32 25.61
N PHE A 560 -48.05 24.77 25.77
CA PHE A 560 -46.88 23.89 25.90
C PHE A 560 -46.27 23.87 27.30
N SER A 561 -46.77 24.68 28.23
CA SER A 561 -46.47 24.57 29.66
C SER A 561 -46.99 23.22 30.17
N ARG A 562 -46.11 22.36 30.66
CA ARG A 562 -46.49 21.11 31.35
C ARG A 562 -46.96 21.38 32.76
#